data_AF-A0A4Y2ISR9-F1
#
_entry.id   AF-A0A4Y2ISR9-F1
#
_cell.length_a   1.000
_cell.length_b   1.000
_cell.length_c   1.000
_cell.angle_alpha   90.00
_cell.angle_beta   90.00
_cell.angle_gamma   90.00
#
_symmetry.space_group_name_H-M   'P 1'
#
loop_
_entity.id
_entity.type
_entity.pdbx_description
1 polymer ?
#
loop_
_entity_poly.entity_id
_entity_poly.type
_entity_poly.pdbx_seq_one_letter_code
_entity_poly.pdbx_strand_id
1 'polypeptide(L)'
;MEFNLVFHSPKSDRCDLCEKFKVTKQTQTLTADIKYEYDVHRTSKMNMREVRNEEKKNKDLPVLLFDLQNVILTPHVNISSLFYLRKLNVYNLLAYCTPTKQTYCALWSENLSVRASNDTSAFHKILTVLTEENDITESITWSDSCVPRKRNSIISNSDLDFLKANLEVKSVTVK
;
A
#
# COMPACT_ATOMS: atom_id res chain seq x y z
N MET A 1 -34.12 3.49 25.78
CA MET A 1 -33.25 2.35 25.46
C MET A 1 -31.95 2.91 24.91
N GLU A 2 -30.88 2.88 25.70
CA GLU A 2 -29.53 3.19 25.22
C GLU A 2 -29.01 1.95 24.48
N PHE A 3 -28.81 2.05 23.17
CA PHE A 3 -28.16 0.99 22.41
C PHE A 3 -26.65 1.17 22.55
N ASN A 4 -25.97 0.21 23.18
CA ASN A 4 -24.52 0.11 23.23
C ASN A 4 -23.95 -0.27 21.84
N LEU A 5 -24.11 0.64 20.87
CA LEU A 5 -23.54 0.52 19.54
C LEU A 5 -22.08 0.98 19.62
N VAL A 6 -21.17 0.03 19.83
CA VAL A 6 -19.73 0.26 19.70
C VAL A 6 -19.27 -0.30 18.36
N PHE A 7 -18.59 0.53 17.55
CA PHE A 7 -17.94 0.05 16.34
C PHE A 7 -16.79 -0.89 16.71
N HIS A 8 -16.80 -2.10 16.14
CA HIS A 8 -15.67 -2.99 16.26
C HIS A 8 -14.44 -2.31 15.66
N SER A 9 -13.43 -2.04 16.49
CA SER A 9 -12.15 -1.53 15.99
C SER A 9 -11.42 -2.66 15.26
N PRO A 10 -11.11 -2.51 13.96
CA PRO A 10 -10.39 -3.51 13.21
C PRO A 10 -9.06 -3.82 13.91
N LYS A 11 -8.69 -5.10 13.97
CA LYS A 11 -7.35 -5.48 14.41
C LYS A 11 -6.34 -4.90 13.44
N SER A 12 -5.34 -4.18 13.95
CA SER A 12 -4.18 -3.78 13.14
C SER A 12 -3.33 -5.02 12.87
N ASP A 13 -2.96 -5.20 11.61
CA ASP A 13 -1.93 -6.15 11.23
C ASP A 13 -0.62 -5.82 11.97
N ARG A 14 0.08 -6.86 12.40
CA ARG A 14 1.37 -6.77 13.11
C ARG A 14 2.42 -7.42 12.23
N CYS A 15 3.57 -6.77 12.10
CA CYS A 15 4.72 -7.39 11.45
C CYS A 15 5.34 -8.47 12.34
N ASP A 16 6.14 -9.34 11.73
CA ASP A 16 6.79 -10.46 12.40
C ASP A 16 7.62 -10.03 13.62
N LEU A 17 8.28 -8.87 13.55
CA LEU A 17 9.08 -8.34 14.67
C LEU A 17 8.18 -7.95 15.85
N CYS A 18 7.06 -7.27 15.59
CA CYS A 18 6.09 -6.92 16.63
C CYS A 18 5.42 -8.17 17.22
N GLU A 19 5.13 -9.18 16.39
CA GLU A 19 4.55 -10.43 16.88
C GLU A 19 5.57 -11.25 17.67
N LYS A 20 6.83 -11.33 17.22
CA LYS A 20 7.94 -11.95 17.95
C LYS A 20 8.09 -11.32 19.34
N PHE A 21 8.14 -10.00 19.44
CA PHE A 21 8.23 -9.30 20.73
C PHE A 21 7.04 -9.60 21.65
N LYS A 22 5.83 -9.64 21.10
CA LYS A 22 4.61 -9.96 21.86
C LYS A 22 4.64 -11.40 22.38
N VAL A 23 5.01 -12.37 21.53
CA VAL A 23 5.11 -13.78 21.90
C VAL A 23 6.18 -13.98 22.97
N THR A 24 7.38 -13.43 22.79
CA THR A 24 8.49 -13.58 23.76
C THR A 24 8.16 -12.95 25.11
N LYS A 25 7.41 -11.85 25.11
CA LYS A 25 6.88 -11.25 26.35
C LYS A 25 5.85 -12.15 27.04
N GLN A 26 4.98 -12.83 26.28
CA GLN A 26 3.98 -13.76 26.81
C GLN A 26 4.61 -15.04 27.36
N THR A 27 5.63 -15.57 26.68
CA THR A 27 6.35 -16.79 27.07
C THR A 27 7.47 -16.54 28.07
N GLN A 28 7.66 -15.30 28.53
CA GLN A 28 8.72 -14.88 29.45
C GLN A 28 10.15 -15.20 28.94
N THR A 29 10.33 -15.24 27.62
CA THR A 29 11.63 -15.48 26.94
C THR A 29 12.22 -14.18 26.36
N LEU A 30 11.77 -13.03 26.85
CA LEU A 30 12.22 -11.73 26.36
C LEU A 30 13.66 -11.44 26.76
N THR A 31 14.54 -11.29 25.77
CA THR A 31 15.93 -10.85 25.95
C THR A 31 16.07 -9.34 25.77
N ALA A 32 17.17 -8.78 26.30
CA ALA A 32 17.50 -7.37 26.12
C ALA A 32 17.62 -6.99 24.63
N ASP A 33 18.20 -7.87 23.82
CA ASP A 33 18.37 -7.65 22.38
C ASP A 33 17.04 -7.54 21.65
N ILE A 34 16.09 -8.45 21.93
CA ILE A 34 14.75 -8.42 21.31
C ILE A 34 13.99 -7.15 21.69
N LYS A 35 14.17 -6.66 22.92
CA LYS A 35 13.58 -5.40 23.36
C LYS A 35 14.21 -4.20 22.65
N TYR A 36 15.54 -4.16 22.55
CA TYR A 36 16.25 -3.11 21.84
C TYR A 36 15.83 -3.05 20.35
N GLU A 37 15.80 -4.20 19.68
CA GLU A 37 15.37 -4.32 18.28
C GLU A 37 13.94 -3.80 18.07
N TYR A 38 13.04 -4.12 19.01
CA TYR A 38 11.67 -3.61 19.03
C TYR A 38 11.58 -2.09 19.25
N ASP A 39 12.36 -1.54 20.18
CA ASP A 39 12.35 -0.10 20.47
C ASP A 39 12.91 0.71 19.29
N VAL A 40 13.96 0.23 18.63
CA VAL A 40 14.48 0.81 17.38
C VAL A 40 13.40 0.74 16.30
N HIS A 41 12.80 -0.43 16.06
CA HIS A 41 11.72 -0.61 15.07
C HIS A 41 10.55 0.36 15.32
N ARG A 42 10.12 0.49 16.58
CA ARG A 42 9.02 1.38 16.97
C ARG A 42 9.37 2.85 16.73
N THR A 43 10.59 3.25 17.04
CA THR A 43 11.09 4.61 16.81
C THR A 43 11.12 4.93 15.31
N SER A 44 11.70 4.05 14.49
CA SER A 44 11.70 4.20 13.02
C SER A 44 10.29 4.29 12.45
N LYS A 45 9.36 3.47 12.93
CA LYS A 45 7.94 3.52 12.53
C LYS A 45 7.28 4.85 12.86
N MET A 46 7.58 5.44 14.01
CA MET A 46 7.04 6.74 14.42
C MET A 46 7.61 7.86 13.54
N ASN A 47 8.93 7.88 13.34
CA ASN A 47 9.60 8.87 12.49
C ASN A 47 9.04 8.84 11.06
N MET A 48 8.87 7.65 10.47
CA MET A 48 8.27 7.52 9.12
C MET A 48 6.84 8.04 9.05
N ARG A 49 6.06 7.89 10.13
CA ARG A 49 4.69 8.43 10.19
C ARG A 49 4.69 9.95 10.30
N GLU A 50 5.62 10.52 11.05
CA GLU A 50 5.77 11.96 11.21
C GLU A 50 6.13 12.61 9.88
N VAL A 51 7.20 12.13 9.22
CA VAL A 51 7.61 12.62 7.88
C VAL A 51 6.45 12.54 6.88
N ARG A 52 5.77 11.39 6.80
CA ARG A 52 4.63 11.24 5.88
C ARG A 52 3.48 12.20 6.22
N ASN A 53 3.20 12.43 7.50
CA ASN A 53 2.12 13.34 7.91
C ASN A 53 2.48 14.80 7.67
N GLU A 54 3.76 15.17 7.75
CA GLU A 54 4.24 16.51 7.40
C GLU A 54 4.11 16.75 5.89
N GLU A 55 4.53 15.79 5.07
CA GLU A 55 4.41 15.91 3.60
C GLU A 55 2.95 15.99 3.15
N LYS A 56 2.05 15.23 3.78
CA LYS A 56 0.61 15.32 3.51
C LYS A 56 -0.01 16.68 3.78
N LYS A 57 0.61 17.52 4.62
CA LYS A 57 0.13 18.88 4.90
C LYS A 57 0.51 19.85 3.79
N ASN A 58 1.55 19.53 3.01
CA ASN A 58 1.94 20.34 1.88
C ASN A 58 0.89 20.18 0.77
N LYS A 59 0.21 21.27 0.41
CA LYS A 59 -0.82 21.26 -0.64
C LYS A 59 -0.23 21.41 -2.04
N ASP A 60 0.97 21.99 -2.12
CA ASP A 60 1.62 22.30 -3.40
C ASP A 60 2.36 21.08 -3.95
N LEU A 61 2.62 20.07 -3.11
CA LEU A 61 3.29 18.84 -3.50
C LEU A 61 2.35 17.63 -3.34
N PRO A 62 1.83 17.06 -4.45
CA PRO A 62 0.95 15.92 -4.38
C PRO A 62 1.65 14.68 -3.85
N VAL A 63 1.11 14.19 -2.74
CA VAL A 63 1.52 12.94 -2.08
C VAL A 63 0.54 11.83 -2.49
N LEU A 64 1.03 10.90 -3.30
CA LEU A 64 0.31 9.71 -3.74
C LEU A 64 0.63 8.53 -2.80
N LEU A 65 -0.37 8.04 -2.08
CA LEU A 65 -0.24 6.84 -1.24
C LEU A 65 -0.76 5.65 -2.02
N PHE A 66 0.04 4.64 -2.29
CA PHE A 66 -0.45 3.47 -3.02
C PHE A 66 -0.32 2.15 -2.25
N ASP A 67 -1.35 1.32 -2.40
CA ASP A 67 -1.43 -0.01 -1.82
C ASP A 67 -1.97 -1.06 -2.78
N LEU A 68 -1.26 -2.19 -2.89
CA LEU A 68 -1.76 -3.35 -3.61
C LEU A 68 -2.51 -4.20 -2.60
N GLN A 69 -3.79 -4.42 -2.80
CA GLN A 69 -4.58 -5.19 -1.84
C GLN A 69 -4.19 -6.67 -1.85
N ASN A 70 -4.64 -7.40 -0.81
CA ASN A 70 -4.64 -8.86 -0.85
C ASN A 70 -5.50 -9.36 -2.01
N VAL A 71 -5.21 -10.58 -2.48
CA VAL A 71 -5.95 -11.21 -3.58
C VAL A 71 -7.42 -11.30 -3.24
N ILE A 72 -8.24 -10.80 -4.15
CA ILE A 72 -9.69 -10.89 -4.06
C ILE A 72 -10.11 -12.16 -4.81
N LEU A 73 -10.58 -13.15 -4.07
CA LEU A 73 -11.11 -14.38 -4.65
C LEU A 73 -12.55 -14.16 -5.11
N THR A 74 -12.81 -14.40 -6.40
CA THR A 74 -14.10 -14.12 -7.06
C THR A 74 -14.65 -15.39 -7.73
N PRO A 75 -15.96 -15.68 -7.66
CA PRO A 75 -17.00 -14.94 -6.96
C PRO A 75 -16.94 -15.15 -5.44
N HIS A 76 -17.38 -14.16 -4.67
CA HIS A 76 -17.49 -14.27 -3.21
C HIS A 76 -18.92 -14.65 -2.83
N VAL A 77 -19.15 -15.94 -2.54
CA VAL A 77 -20.47 -16.46 -2.15
C VAL A 77 -20.33 -17.45 -1.00
N ASN A 78 -21.22 -17.36 -0.01
CA ASN A 78 -21.22 -18.23 1.17
C ASN A 78 -21.96 -19.55 0.90
N ILE A 79 -21.48 -20.35 -0.07
CA ILE A 79 -22.02 -21.67 -0.39
C ILE A 79 -20.90 -22.70 -0.27
N SER A 80 -21.18 -23.84 0.37
CA SER A 80 -20.21 -24.91 0.61
C SER A 80 -19.62 -25.48 -0.69
N SER A 81 -20.41 -25.57 -1.77
CA SER A 81 -19.94 -26.05 -3.07
C SER A 81 -18.79 -25.21 -3.64
N LEU A 82 -18.74 -23.91 -3.35
CA LEU A 82 -17.68 -23.01 -3.81
C LEU A 82 -16.31 -23.36 -3.20
N PHE A 83 -16.26 -24.12 -2.12
CA PHE A 83 -15.00 -24.65 -1.56
C PHE A 83 -14.27 -25.57 -2.55
N TYR A 84 -15.01 -26.32 -3.36
CA TYR A 84 -14.45 -27.27 -4.32
C TYR A 84 -14.23 -26.67 -5.71
N LEU A 85 -14.69 -25.43 -5.93
CA LEU A 85 -14.56 -24.75 -7.21
C LEU A 85 -13.32 -23.86 -7.23
N ARG A 86 -12.68 -23.77 -8.40
CA ARG A 86 -11.59 -22.83 -8.63
C ARG A 86 -12.13 -21.41 -8.59
N LYS A 87 -11.55 -20.58 -7.72
CA LYS A 87 -11.87 -19.15 -7.62
C LYS A 87 -10.93 -18.36 -8.52
N LEU A 88 -11.47 -17.33 -9.17
CA LEU A 88 -10.70 -16.38 -9.96
C LEU A 88 -9.97 -15.42 -9.02
N ASN A 89 -8.66 -15.29 -9.21
CA ASN A 89 -7.88 -14.27 -8.52
C ASN A 89 -8.08 -12.91 -9.20
N VAL A 90 -8.54 -11.94 -8.44
CA VAL A 90 -8.64 -10.54 -8.83
C VAL A 90 -7.66 -9.74 -7.98
N TYR A 91 -6.94 -8.82 -8.63
CA TYR A 91 -5.97 -7.94 -8.01
C TYR A 91 -6.46 -6.51 -8.09
N ASN A 92 -6.13 -5.70 -7.08
CA ASN A 92 -6.52 -4.31 -7.01
C ASN A 92 -5.37 -3.46 -6.49
N LEU A 93 -4.87 -2.56 -7.33
CA LEU A 93 -3.91 -1.53 -6.95
C LEU A 93 -4.69 -0.24 -6.65
N LEU A 94 -4.61 0.18 -5.40
CA LEU A 94 -5.21 1.41 -4.90
C LEU A 94 -4.17 2.51 -4.86
N ALA A 95 -4.56 3.72 -5.23
CA ALA A 95 -3.77 4.91 -4.99
C ALA A 95 -4.66 6.04 -4.48
N TYR A 96 -4.19 6.76 -3.47
CA TYR A 96 -4.89 7.87 -2.85
C TYR A 96 -4.06 9.14 -3.02
N CYS A 97 -4.64 10.14 -3.68
CA CYS A 97 -4.02 11.44 -3.88
C CYS A 97 -4.39 12.37 -2.72
N THR A 98 -3.40 12.85 -1.97
CA THR A 98 -3.66 13.62 -0.74
C THR A 98 -4.28 15.01 -1.00
N PRO A 99 -3.79 15.82 -1.96
CA PRO A 99 -4.37 17.15 -2.20
C PRO A 99 -5.84 17.12 -2.63
N THR A 100 -6.19 16.23 -3.57
CA THR A 100 -7.55 16.15 -4.13
C THR A 100 -8.46 15.21 -3.37
N LYS A 101 -7.90 14.37 -2.49
CA LYS A 101 -8.60 13.29 -1.77
C LYS A 101 -9.25 12.26 -2.70
N GLN A 102 -8.81 12.20 -3.96
CA GLN A 102 -9.28 11.21 -4.92
C GLN A 102 -8.60 9.86 -4.67
N THR A 103 -9.37 8.80 -4.90
CA THR A 103 -8.88 7.42 -4.84
C THR A 103 -9.01 6.79 -6.21
N TYR A 104 -7.92 6.20 -6.68
CA TYR A 104 -7.85 5.45 -7.93
C TYR A 104 -7.75 3.96 -7.63
N CYS A 105 -8.46 3.16 -8.40
CA CYS A 105 -8.47 1.70 -8.29
C CYS A 105 -8.18 1.09 -9.66
N ALA A 106 -7.07 0.38 -9.80
CA ALA A 106 -6.77 -0.41 -10.98
C ALA A 106 -7.02 -1.88 -10.67
N LEU A 107 -8.10 -2.44 -11.24
CA LEU A 107 -8.48 -3.84 -11.08
C LEU A 107 -8.11 -4.65 -12.33
N TRP A 108 -7.56 -5.83 -12.11
CA TRP A 108 -7.36 -6.83 -13.16
C TRP A 108 -7.50 -8.23 -12.58
N SER A 109 -7.77 -9.22 -13.43
CA SER A 109 -7.87 -10.61 -13.00
C SER A 109 -6.74 -11.45 -13.57
N GLU A 110 -6.50 -12.63 -12.97
CA GLU A 110 -5.43 -13.54 -13.39
C GLU A 110 -5.54 -14.01 -14.85
N ASN A 111 -6.70 -13.85 -15.49
CA ASN A 111 -6.89 -14.16 -16.91
C ASN A 111 -6.20 -13.17 -17.87
N LEU A 112 -6.02 -11.91 -17.45
CA LEU A 112 -5.40 -10.86 -18.25
C LEU A 112 -3.89 -10.94 -18.07
N SER A 113 -3.43 -11.10 -16.83
CA SER A 113 -2.02 -11.28 -16.54
C SER A 113 -1.81 -11.92 -15.17
N VAL A 114 -0.61 -12.47 -15.00
CA VAL A 114 -0.10 -12.85 -13.68
C VAL A 114 0.19 -11.57 -12.88
N ARG A 115 0.02 -11.64 -11.55
CA ARG A 115 0.13 -10.51 -10.61
C ARG A 115 1.33 -9.58 -10.88
N ALA A 116 2.55 -10.13 -10.91
CA ALA A 116 3.78 -9.34 -11.02
C ALA A 116 3.94 -8.59 -12.35
N SER A 117 3.26 -9.02 -13.42
CA SER A 117 3.46 -8.46 -14.75
C SER A 117 2.67 -7.16 -14.99
N ASN A 118 1.50 -7.01 -14.36
CA ASN A 118 0.65 -5.84 -14.57
C ASN A 118 0.74 -4.80 -13.46
N ASP A 119 1.49 -5.07 -12.39
CA ASP A 119 1.73 -4.08 -11.33
C ASP A 119 2.28 -2.76 -11.92
N THR A 120 3.18 -2.83 -12.91
CA THR A 120 3.67 -1.65 -13.66
C THR A 120 2.57 -0.95 -14.43
N SER A 121 1.83 -1.70 -15.26
CA SER A 121 0.83 -1.13 -16.16
C SER A 121 -0.31 -0.45 -15.38
N ALA A 122 -0.72 -1.06 -14.27
CA ALA A 122 -1.72 -0.53 -13.37
C ALA A 122 -1.21 0.76 -12.71
N PHE A 123 0.02 0.75 -12.20
CA PHE A 123 0.61 1.92 -11.56
C PHE A 123 0.85 3.06 -12.55
N HIS A 124 1.44 2.78 -13.70
CA HIS A 124 1.61 3.74 -14.79
C HIS A 124 0.28 4.34 -15.22
N LYS A 125 -0.77 3.53 -15.40
CA LYS A 125 -2.10 4.02 -15.77
C LYS A 125 -2.68 4.95 -14.72
N ILE A 126 -2.52 4.63 -13.44
CA ILE A 126 -2.92 5.51 -12.34
C ILE A 126 -2.16 6.83 -12.39
N LEU A 127 -0.83 6.81 -12.60
CA LEU A 127 -0.01 8.02 -12.70
C LEU A 127 -0.45 8.89 -13.88
N THR A 128 -0.69 8.31 -15.06
CA THR A 128 -1.17 9.03 -16.24
C THR A 128 -2.49 9.74 -15.98
N VAL A 129 -3.49 9.03 -15.44
CA VAL A 129 -4.80 9.62 -15.12
C VAL A 129 -4.64 10.73 -14.08
N LEU A 130 -3.81 10.50 -13.06
CA LEU A 130 -3.55 11.48 -12.01
C LEU A 130 -2.89 12.76 -12.56
N THR A 131 -1.95 12.67 -13.49
CA THR A 131 -1.33 13.85 -14.10
C THR A 131 -2.27 14.58 -15.05
N GLU A 132 -3.06 13.86 -15.85
CA GLU A 132 -4.06 14.45 -16.75
C GLU A 132 -5.14 15.22 -15.99
N GLU A 133 -5.57 14.71 -14.82
CA GLU A 133 -6.64 15.32 -14.04
C GLU A 133 -6.19 16.50 -13.15
N ASN A 134 -4.91 16.58 -12.79
CA ASN A 134 -4.43 17.47 -11.72
C ASN A 134 -3.28 18.40 -12.10
N ASP A 135 -2.82 18.39 -13.37
CA ASP A 135 -1.72 19.23 -13.88
C ASP A 135 -0.47 19.20 -12.97
N ILE A 136 -0.05 17.97 -12.62
CA ILE A 136 0.99 17.73 -11.62
C ILE A 136 2.36 17.71 -12.28
N THR A 137 3.22 18.65 -11.88
CA THR A 137 4.62 18.73 -12.35
C THR A 137 5.61 18.00 -11.44
N GLU A 138 5.30 17.83 -10.15
CA GLU A 138 6.14 17.15 -9.17
C GLU A 138 5.28 16.30 -8.24
N SER A 139 5.71 15.09 -7.88
CA SER A 139 4.96 14.25 -6.95
C SER A 139 5.84 13.41 -6.03
N ILE A 140 5.31 13.07 -4.86
CA ILE A 140 5.88 12.08 -3.95
C ILE A 140 4.98 10.86 -3.94
N THR A 141 5.52 9.69 -4.23
CA THR A 141 4.82 8.41 -4.11
C THR A 141 5.27 7.71 -2.83
N TRP A 142 4.30 7.28 -2.04
CA TRP A 142 4.51 6.55 -0.77
C TRP A 142 3.88 5.17 -0.88
N SER A 143 4.68 4.18 -0.51
CA SER A 143 4.23 2.79 -0.44
C SER A 143 4.33 2.25 1.00
N ASP A 144 3.67 1.11 1.27
CA ASP A 144 4.17 0.30 2.39
C ASP A 144 5.47 -0.36 1.92
N SER A 145 6.51 -0.37 2.76
CA SER A 145 7.82 -0.93 2.39
C SER A 145 7.81 -2.47 2.28
N CYS A 146 6.70 -3.07 1.86
CA CYS A 146 6.58 -4.48 1.56
C CYS A 146 7.46 -4.78 0.34
N VAL A 147 8.70 -5.21 0.62
CA VAL A 147 9.76 -5.39 -0.38
C VAL A 147 9.34 -6.24 -1.57
N PRO A 148 8.68 -7.41 -1.41
CA PRO A 148 8.29 -8.23 -2.56
C PRO A 148 7.29 -7.54 -3.50
N ARG A 149 6.50 -6.60 -2.97
CA ARG A 149 5.29 -6.09 -3.63
C ARG A 149 5.42 -4.66 -4.14
N LYS A 150 6.14 -3.79 -3.42
CA LYS A 150 6.14 -2.35 -3.69
C LYS A 150 7.51 -1.69 -3.69
N ARG A 151 8.53 -2.36 -3.16
CA ARG A 151 9.93 -1.90 -3.22
C ARG A 151 10.75 -2.83 -4.11
N ASN A 152 10.27 -3.01 -5.34
CA ASN A 152 10.90 -3.83 -6.36
C ASN A 152 11.30 -2.95 -7.57
N SER A 153 12.20 -3.46 -8.40
CA SER A 153 12.66 -2.77 -9.62
C SER A 153 11.53 -2.49 -10.62
N ILE A 154 10.44 -3.25 -10.52
CA ILE A 154 9.26 -3.16 -11.37
C ILE A 154 8.58 -1.79 -11.20
N ILE A 155 8.31 -1.34 -9.96
CA ILE A 155 7.76 0.00 -9.69
C ILE A 155 8.71 1.11 -10.18
N SER A 156 10.01 1.01 -9.87
CA SER A 156 10.99 2.03 -10.28
C SER A 156 11.13 2.16 -11.81
N ASN A 157 11.03 1.04 -12.55
CA ASN A 157 11.03 1.08 -14.01
C ASN A 157 9.74 1.73 -14.55
N SER A 158 8.60 1.46 -13.90
CA SER A 158 7.32 2.12 -14.25
C SER A 158 7.39 3.64 -14.08
N ASP A 159 8.02 4.13 -13.01
CA ASP A 159 8.25 5.57 -12.79
C ASP A 159 9.15 6.17 -13.87
N LEU A 160 10.24 5.46 -14.23
CA LEU A 160 11.15 5.91 -15.27
C LEU A 160 10.47 6.00 -16.63
N ASP A 161 9.70 4.97 -17.00
CA ASP A 161 8.95 4.95 -18.26
C ASP A 161 7.86 6.03 -18.28
N PHE A 162 7.22 6.29 -17.13
CA PHE A 162 6.28 7.39 -16.96
C PHE A 162 6.91 8.76 -17.17
N LEU A 163 8.06 9.02 -16.57
CA LEU A 163 8.81 10.28 -16.72
C LEU A 163 9.28 10.51 -18.16
N LYS A 164 9.67 9.44 -18.86
CA LYS A 164 10.04 9.55 -20.29
C LYS A 164 8.85 9.90 -21.19
N ALA A 165 7.66 9.41 -20.85
CA ALA A 165 6.45 9.66 -21.62
C ALA A 165 5.83 11.04 -21.35
N ASN A 166 6.05 11.61 -20.16
CA ASN A 166 5.42 12.86 -19.71
C ASN A 166 6.49 13.90 -19.34
N LEU A 167 7.02 14.60 -20.34
CA LEU A 167 8.10 15.59 -20.18
C LEU A 167 7.72 16.81 -19.32
N GLU A 168 6.43 17.02 -19.08
CA GLU A 168 5.91 18.07 -18.20
C GLU A 168 6.14 17.74 -16.71
N VAL A 169 6.28 16.46 -16.37
CA VAL A 169 6.59 15.99 -15.03
C VAL A 169 8.09 16.10 -14.79
N LYS A 170 8.49 17.01 -13.88
CA LYS A 170 9.89 17.28 -13.55
C LYS A 170 10.49 16.23 -12.65
N SER A 171 9.71 15.72 -11.67
CA SER A 171 10.22 14.73 -10.73
C SER A 171 9.13 13.88 -10.08
N VAL A 172 9.48 12.61 -9.82
CA VAL A 172 8.72 11.67 -8.99
C VAL A 172 9.66 11.15 -7.91
N THR A 173 9.33 11.39 -6.64
CA THR A 173 10.13 10.91 -5.50
C THR A 173 9.44 9.70 -4.86
N VAL A 174 10.11 8.55 -4.82
CA VAL A 174 9.57 7.31 -4.24
C VAL A 174 10.03 7.14 -2.79
N LYS A 175 9.08 6.91 -1.87
CA LYS A 175 9.31 6.73 -0.42
C LYS A 175 8.66 5.47 0.16
#